data_AF-A0A358A5N4-F1
#
_entry.id   AF-A0A358A5N4-F1
#
_cell.length_a   1.000
_cell.length_b   1.000
_cell.length_c   1.000
_cell.angle_alpha   90.00
_cell.angle_beta   90.00
_cell.angle_gamma   90.00
#
_symmetry.space_group_name_H-M   'P 1'
#
loop_
_entity.id
_entity.type
_entity.pdbx_description
1 polymer ?
#
loop_
_entity_poly.entity_id
_entity_poly.type
_entity_poly.pdbx_seq_one_letter_code
_entity_poly.pdbx_strand_id
1 'polypeptide(L)'
;STEDKKHIDLSSEPLIFVCAAGLSGSTADDVAKEVAIFRAHKAAPIVVADEDQSRFSSALAVLPVPAVDPRLGFILSTMAGHLFGYEAALAIDAQARPMREARSAIEQAAEHPQMSGEEALVSVESALERTATSFFDLLRTGELNGHMEASTASKVASLLRFALGSSPLEAYQIEFGKVGTPAVVLDDLAAALTLGIEELTRPIDAIKHQAKTVTVGISRSDETLLDAALSRAVLDAGAPRDRLSYASLRTLADLDPAIDEVLGHTRYRIEGMDVDGDGDATAVVVDRGGISRNIASRTDRNPTLKGTKHQVALERRVFVARGRSDDRTVVIVPEVKDNVTTGLTLLQVKLADELSPGAARGVLQGYRHRYSAVRDAVMETEPTFREDLLGQQPVADLLTLPINDLADRWRVG
;
A
#
# COMPACT_ATOMS: atom_id res chain seq x y z
N SER A 1 18.28 7.68 23.61
CA SER A 1 18.95 6.49 24.14
C SER A 1 19.27 5.61 22.94
N THR A 2 20.53 5.50 22.51
CA THR A 2 20.95 4.40 21.64
C THR A 2 20.90 3.14 22.51
N GLU A 3 19.77 2.44 22.44
CA GLU A 3 19.48 1.32 23.32
C GLU A 3 20.11 0.02 22.79
N ASP A 4 20.81 -0.66 23.69
CA ASP A 4 21.18 -2.08 23.73
C ASP A 4 22.22 -2.69 22.77
N LYS A 5 23.50 -2.33 22.99
CA LYS A 5 24.64 -3.14 22.54
C LYS A 5 24.59 -4.61 23.01
N LYS A 6 23.85 -4.96 24.08
CA LYS A 6 23.84 -6.34 24.62
C LYS A 6 23.07 -7.33 23.75
N HIS A 7 22.35 -6.85 22.74
CA HIS A 7 21.54 -7.69 21.85
C HIS A 7 22.03 -7.71 20.39
N ILE A 8 23.13 -7.03 20.06
CA ILE A 8 23.75 -7.12 18.74
C ILE A 8 24.75 -8.28 18.76
N ASP A 9 24.50 -9.30 17.92
CA ASP A 9 25.45 -10.40 17.74
C ASP A 9 26.65 -9.97 16.89
N LEU A 10 27.66 -9.44 17.58
CA LEU A 10 28.92 -9.02 16.97
C LEU A 10 29.79 -10.19 16.49
N SER A 11 29.41 -11.45 16.77
CA SER A 11 30.16 -12.62 16.27
C SER A 11 29.88 -12.91 14.79
N SER A 12 28.85 -12.29 14.21
CA SER A 12 28.43 -12.48 12.81
C SER A 12 29.13 -11.57 11.80
N GLU A 13 30.11 -10.76 12.22
CA GLU A 13 30.76 -9.72 11.39
C GLU A 13 29.74 -8.86 10.58
N PRO A 14 28.69 -8.30 11.22
CA PRO A 14 27.55 -7.75 10.50
C PRO A 14 27.87 -6.42 9.82
N LEU A 15 27.11 -6.10 8.78
CA LEU A 15 26.94 -4.72 8.32
C LEU A 15 26.09 -3.95 9.34
N ILE A 16 26.57 -2.79 9.79
CA ILE A 16 25.84 -1.92 10.73
C ILE A 16 25.68 -0.54 10.09
N PHE A 17 24.44 -0.15 9.82
CA PHE A 17 24.12 1.15 9.23
C PHE A 17 23.70 2.13 10.34
N VAL A 18 24.53 3.14 10.59
CA VAL A 18 24.39 4.06 11.72
C VAL A 18 23.86 5.41 11.24
N CYS A 19 22.67 5.78 11.70
CA CYS A 19 22.03 7.07 11.42
C CYS A 19 22.46 8.11 12.46
N ALA A 20 23.49 8.91 12.15
CA ALA A 20 24.09 9.88 13.06
C ALA A 20 23.91 11.35 12.62
N ALA A 21 23.18 11.63 11.53
CA ALA A 21 22.91 12.99 11.08
C ALA A 21 22.11 13.77 12.15
N GLY A 22 22.49 15.01 12.41
CA GLY A 22 21.96 15.86 13.47
C GLY A 22 22.42 15.51 14.90
N LEU A 23 23.21 14.46 15.10
CA LEU A 23 23.78 14.17 16.42
C LEU A 23 24.88 15.17 16.79
N SER A 24 24.86 15.65 18.03
CA SER A 24 25.83 16.59 18.55
C SER A 24 26.20 16.32 20.00
N GLY A 25 27.25 16.99 20.48
CA GLY A 25 27.69 16.90 21.87
C GLY A 25 28.05 15.47 22.31
N SER A 26 27.77 15.17 23.58
CA SER A 26 28.13 13.89 24.21
C SER A 26 27.46 12.69 23.54
N THR A 27 26.25 12.85 22.99
CA THR A 27 25.55 11.76 22.29
C THR A 27 26.31 11.33 21.04
N ALA A 28 26.81 12.28 20.25
CA ALA A 28 27.61 11.96 19.06
C ALA A 28 28.94 11.29 19.44
N ASP A 29 29.56 11.71 20.55
CA ASP A 29 30.79 11.09 21.05
C ASP A 29 30.58 9.66 21.54
N ASP A 30 29.45 9.39 22.19
CA ASP A 30 29.12 8.04 22.63
C ASP A 30 28.84 7.12 21.43
N VAL A 31 28.10 7.60 20.41
CA VAL A 31 27.91 6.87 19.14
C VAL A 31 29.24 6.60 18.44
N ALA A 32 30.16 7.57 18.39
CA ALA A 32 31.49 7.37 17.80
C ALA A 32 32.30 6.28 18.52
N LYS A 33 32.22 6.21 19.87
CA LYS A 33 32.82 5.10 20.63
C LYS A 33 32.17 3.77 20.29
N GLU A 34 30.86 3.73 20.08
CA GLU A 34 30.17 2.49 19.65
C GLU A 34 30.65 2.02 18.29
N VAL A 35 30.76 2.93 17.32
CA VAL A 35 31.28 2.64 15.97
C VAL A 35 32.70 2.07 16.04
N ALA A 36 33.56 2.63 16.89
CA ALA A 36 34.91 2.12 17.08
C ALA A 36 34.90 0.69 17.66
N ILE A 37 34.00 0.40 18.61
CA ILE A 37 33.81 -0.96 19.16
C ILE A 37 33.34 -1.92 18.06
N PHE A 38 32.32 -1.53 17.27
CA PHE A 38 31.85 -2.36 16.15
C PHE A 38 32.97 -2.71 15.18
N ARG A 39 33.77 -1.72 14.79
CA ARG A 39 34.92 -1.92 13.90
C ARG A 39 35.97 -2.85 14.50
N ALA A 40 36.26 -2.72 15.80
CA ALA A 40 37.21 -3.60 16.50
C ALA A 40 36.74 -5.06 16.55
N HIS A 41 35.42 -5.30 16.55
CA HIS A 41 34.80 -6.63 16.44
C HIS A 41 34.56 -7.07 14.99
N LYS A 42 35.30 -6.51 14.02
CA LYS A 42 35.24 -6.84 12.58
C LYS A 42 33.89 -6.61 11.89
N ALA A 43 32.96 -5.91 12.52
CA ALA A 43 31.76 -5.45 11.82
C ALA A 43 32.13 -4.43 10.72
N ALA A 44 31.16 -4.18 9.83
CA ALA A 44 31.21 -3.19 8.78
C ALA A 44 30.30 -1.98 9.12
N PRO A 45 30.71 -1.06 10.00
CA PRO A 45 29.90 0.10 10.33
C PRO A 45 29.97 1.16 9.23
N ILE A 46 28.83 1.47 8.62
CA ILE A 46 28.64 2.60 7.70
C ILE A 46 27.88 3.68 8.46
N VAL A 47 28.43 4.89 8.55
CA VAL A 47 27.84 5.98 9.33
C VAL A 47 27.33 7.08 8.41
N VAL A 48 26.05 7.42 8.49
CA VAL A 48 25.50 8.64 7.90
C VAL A 48 25.61 9.76 8.92
N ALA A 49 26.39 10.81 8.63
CA ALA A 49 26.61 11.91 9.57
C ALA A 49 26.62 13.24 8.84
N ASP A 50 26.41 14.33 9.59
CA ASP A 50 26.57 15.67 9.04
C ASP A 50 27.98 15.84 8.46
N GLU A 51 28.09 16.66 7.42
CA GLU A 51 29.37 17.04 6.83
C GLU A 51 30.38 17.54 7.89
N ASP A 52 31.66 17.32 7.62
CA ASP A 52 32.78 17.69 8.48
C ASP A 52 32.86 16.99 9.87
N GLN A 53 32.07 15.94 10.12
CA GLN A 53 32.14 15.18 11.38
C GLN A 53 33.30 14.17 11.40
N SER A 54 34.50 14.64 11.79
CA SER A 54 35.70 13.79 11.90
C SER A 54 35.63 12.71 12.98
N ARG A 55 34.72 12.83 13.96
CA ARG A 55 34.62 11.91 15.11
C ARG A 55 34.27 10.47 14.72
N PHE A 56 33.68 10.25 13.54
CA PHE A 56 33.30 8.93 13.05
C PHE A 56 34.40 8.26 12.20
N SER A 57 35.65 8.71 12.29
CA SER A 57 36.78 8.19 11.50
C SER A 57 37.07 6.70 11.69
N SER A 58 36.56 6.07 12.76
CA SER A 58 36.68 4.62 12.98
C SER A 58 35.68 3.78 12.17
N ALA A 59 34.70 4.41 11.50
CA ALA A 59 33.76 3.70 10.64
C ALA A 59 34.47 3.02 9.46
N LEU A 60 33.85 1.99 8.88
CA LEU A 60 34.30 1.45 7.59
C LEU A 60 34.12 2.50 6.49
N ALA A 61 33.00 3.22 6.52
CA ALA A 61 32.70 4.33 5.63
C ALA A 61 31.84 5.37 6.35
N VAL A 62 32.03 6.65 5.99
CA VAL A 62 31.18 7.75 6.42
C VAL A 62 30.50 8.32 5.18
N LEU A 63 29.17 8.43 5.22
CA LEU A 63 28.33 9.05 4.21
C LEU A 63 27.96 10.46 4.71
N PRO A 64 28.65 11.51 4.26
CA PRO A 64 28.35 12.87 4.69
C PRO A 64 27.02 13.33 4.10
N VAL A 65 26.20 13.98 4.92
CA VAL A 65 24.97 14.67 4.50
C VAL A 65 25.03 16.14 4.93
N PRO A 66 24.32 17.04 4.22
CA PRO A 66 24.32 18.46 4.58
C PRO A 66 23.86 18.70 6.02
N ALA A 67 24.46 19.66 6.72
CA ALA A 67 24.00 20.02 8.05
C ALA A 67 22.59 20.65 8.01
N VAL A 68 21.67 20.14 8.82
CA VAL A 68 20.30 20.65 8.97
C VAL A 68 19.97 20.86 10.45
N ASP A 69 18.78 21.39 10.76
CA ASP A 69 18.30 21.41 12.14
C ASP A 69 18.37 19.98 12.73
N PRO A 70 19.01 19.76 13.90
CA PRO A 70 19.16 18.44 14.51
C PRO A 70 17.87 17.63 14.61
N ARG A 71 16.71 18.29 14.77
CA ARG A 71 15.39 17.63 14.84
C ARG A 71 14.96 17.01 13.52
N LEU A 72 15.57 17.42 12.41
CA LEU A 72 15.31 16.95 11.05
C LEU A 72 16.43 16.03 10.51
N GLY A 73 17.53 15.83 11.26
CA GLY A 73 18.67 15.01 10.81
C GLY A 73 18.28 13.59 10.41
N PHE A 74 17.27 13.02 11.05
CA PHE A 74 16.75 11.69 10.69
C PHE A 74 16.26 11.62 9.23
N ILE A 75 15.74 12.71 8.66
CA ILE A 75 15.25 12.76 7.27
C ILE A 75 16.41 12.50 6.31
N LEU A 76 17.56 13.14 6.53
CA LEU A 76 18.75 12.93 5.70
C LEU A 76 19.31 11.52 5.86
N SER A 77 19.30 10.99 7.09
CA SER A 77 19.67 9.59 7.32
C SER A 77 18.75 8.62 6.57
N THR A 78 17.44 8.89 6.53
CA THR A 78 16.47 8.09 5.77
C THR A 78 16.73 8.17 4.26
N MET A 79 17.00 9.36 3.72
CA MET A 79 17.30 9.52 2.29
C MET A 79 18.60 8.80 1.89
N ALA A 80 19.65 8.93 2.69
CA ALA A 80 20.90 8.21 2.47
C ALA A 80 20.70 6.69 2.55
N GLY A 81 19.88 6.20 3.49
CA GLY A 81 19.53 4.79 3.60
C GLY A 81 18.80 4.25 2.37
N HIS A 82 17.84 5.00 1.82
CA HIS A 82 17.16 4.61 0.58
C HIS A 82 18.11 4.51 -0.62
N LEU A 83 18.97 5.52 -0.79
CA LEU A 83 19.97 5.52 -1.86
C LEU A 83 20.97 4.37 -1.70
N PHE A 84 21.47 4.16 -0.48
CA PHE A 84 22.36 3.05 -0.17
C PHE A 84 21.73 1.69 -0.54
N GLY A 85 20.49 1.45 -0.13
CA GLY A 85 19.78 0.22 -0.46
C GLY A 85 19.57 0.04 -1.97
N TYR A 86 19.24 1.12 -2.68
CA TYR A 86 19.07 1.11 -4.13
C TYR A 86 20.37 0.81 -4.87
N GLU A 87 21.46 1.50 -4.55
CA GLU A 87 22.76 1.29 -5.19
C GLU A 87 23.34 -0.08 -4.85
N ALA A 88 23.14 -0.58 -3.63
CA ALA A 88 23.52 -1.95 -3.27
C ALA A 88 22.76 -2.99 -4.10
N ALA A 89 21.45 -2.80 -4.29
CA ALA A 89 20.65 -3.69 -5.12
C ALA A 89 21.05 -3.64 -6.61
N LEU A 90 21.38 -2.45 -7.14
CA LEU A 90 21.93 -2.30 -8.50
C LEU A 90 23.27 -2.99 -8.66
N ALA A 91 24.17 -2.88 -7.67
CA ALA A 91 25.47 -3.53 -7.70
C ALA A 91 25.35 -5.06 -7.73
N ILE A 92 24.41 -5.63 -6.95
CA ILE A 92 24.12 -7.07 -6.97
C ILE A 92 23.50 -7.48 -8.31
N ASP A 93 22.53 -6.72 -8.82
CA ASP A 93 21.90 -7.02 -10.12
C ASP A 93 22.92 -7.01 -11.27
N ALA A 94 23.89 -6.09 -11.23
CA ALA A 94 24.92 -5.98 -12.24
C ALA A 94 25.78 -7.26 -12.37
N GLN A 95 25.95 -8.03 -11.29
CA GLN A 95 26.67 -9.31 -11.31
C GLN A 95 25.96 -10.37 -12.18
N ALA A 96 24.65 -10.23 -12.43
CA ALA A 96 23.89 -11.15 -13.28
C ALA A 96 24.09 -10.91 -14.79
N ARG A 97 24.72 -9.79 -15.19
CA ARG A 97 24.84 -9.41 -16.60
C ARG A 97 25.53 -10.46 -17.48
N PRO A 98 26.69 -11.04 -17.11
CA PRO A 98 27.32 -12.08 -17.92
C PRO A 98 26.40 -13.31 -18.07
N MET A 99 25.66 -13.67 -17.01
CA MET A 99 24.72 -14.79 -17.07
C MET A 99 23.56 -14.53 -18.04
N ARG A 100 23.03 -13.30 -18.07
CA ARG A 100 21.97 -12.90 -19.02
C ARG A 100 22.46 -12.99 -20.46
N GLU A 101 23.69 -12.56 -20.72
CA GLU A 101 24.32 -12.63 -22.04
C GLU A 101 24.52 -14.09 -22.49
N ALA A 102 25.07 -14.96 -21.63
CA ALA A 102 25.18 -16.40 -21.92
C ALA A 102 23.81 -17.06 -22.15
N ARG A 103 22.84 -16.81 -21.26
CA ARG A 103 21.50 -17.38 -21.38
C ARG A 103 20.83 -16.96 -22.69
N SER A 104 20.95 -15.68 -23.06
CA SER A 104 20.40 -15.17 -24.32
C SER A 104 21.07 -15.82 -25.54
N ALA A 105 22.38 -16.08 -25.50
CA ALA A 105 23.06 -16.80 -26.57
C ALA A 105 22.55 -18.25 -26.71
N ILE A 106 22.32 -18.94 -25.58
CA ILE A 106 21.74 -20.30 -25.58
C ILE A 106 20.31 -20.29 -26.14
N GLU A 107 19.48 -19.34 -25.71
CA GLU A 107 18.11 -19.18 -26.21
C GLU A 107 18.09 -18.95 -27.73
N GLN A 108 18.97 -18.08 -28.26
CA GLN A 108 19.09 -17.84 -29.70
C GLN A 108 19.55 -19.08 -30.48
N ALA A 109 20.49 -19.87 -29.94
CA ALA A 109 20.91 -21.11 -30.57
C ALA A 109 19.75 -22.13 -30.63
N ALA A 110 18.93 -22.19 -29.58
CA ALA A 110 17.76 -23.07 -29.50
C ALA A 110 16.62 -22.67 -30.47
N GLU A 111 16.55 -21.42 -30.93
CA GLU A 111 15.58 -20.96 -31.94
C GLU A 111 15.86 -21.51 -33.35
N HIS A 112 17.00 -22.18 -33.57
CA HIS A 112 17.37 -22.80 -34.84
C HIS A 112 17.19 -24.33 -34.80
N PRO A 113 15.98 -24.88 -35.06
CA PRO A 113 15.68 -26.31 -34.89
C PRO A 113 16.45 -27.25 -35.83
N GLN A 114 17.16 -26.73 -36.82
CA GLN A 114 18.01 -27.50 -37.73
C GLN A 114 19.43 -27.69 -37.16
N MET A 115 19.80 -26.93 -36.12
CA MET A 115 21.13 -26.94 -35.51
C MET A 115 21.22 -28.13 -34.54
N SER A 116 22.25 -28.95 -34.70
CA SER A 116 22.56 -30.02 -33.75
C SER A 116 23.06 -29.44 -32.42
N GLY A 117 22.99 -30.23 -31.34
CA GLY A 117 23.48 -29.78 -30.03
C GLY A 117 24.97 -29.44 -30.01
N GLU A 118 25.78 -30.12 -30.83
CA GLU A 118 27.22 -29.81 -30.98
C GLU A 118 27.43 -28.47 -31.68
N GLU A 119 26.73 -28.22 -32.79
CA GLU A 119 26.77 -26.93 -33.49
C GLU A 119 26.28 -25.79 -32.60
N ALA A 120 25.22 -26.03 -31.80
CA ALA A 120 24.71 -25.06 -30.84
C ALA A 120 25.75 -24.73 -29.77
N LEU A 121 26.44 -25.74 -29.22
CA LEU A 121 27.48 -25.55 -28.20
C LEU A 121 28.65 -24.72 -28.74
N VAL A 122 29.11 -25.02 -29.97
CA VAL A 122 30.14 -24.24 -30.66
C VAL A 122 29.69 -22.80 -30.91
N SER A 123 28.42 -22.61 -31.29
CA SER A 123 27.89 -21.27 -31.59
C SER A 123 27.89 -20.32 -30.36
N VAL A 124 27.72 -20.87 -29.15
CA VAL A 124 27.65 -20.09 -27.91
C VAL A 124 28.97 -20.03 -27.14
N GLU A 125 29.98 -20.81 -27.53
CA GLU A 125 31.25 -20.98 -26.83
C GLU A 125 31.86 -19.65 -26.38
N SER A 126 31.99 -18.67 -27.29
CA SER A 126 32.57 -17.35 -26.96
C SER A 126 31.81 -16.58 -25.87
N ALA A 127 30.48 -16.74 -25.79
CA ALA A 127 29.66 -16.12 -24.75
C ALA A 127 29.83 -16.85 -23.42
N LEU A 128 29.93 -18.19 -23.46
CA LEU A 128 30.17 -19.02 -22.29
C LEU A 128 31.56 -18.79 -21.69
N GLU A 129 32.60 -18.61 -22.51
CA GLU A 129 33.97 -18.32 -22.04
C GLU A 129 34.04 -16.98 -21.27
N ARG A 130 33.42 -15.92 -21.83
CA ARG A 130 33.34 -14.62 -21.16
C ARG A 130 32.59 -14.72 -19.83
N THR A 131 31.47 -15.44 -19.85
CA THR A 131 30.64 -15.65 -18.65
C THR A 131 31.38 -16.45 -17.60
N ALA A 132 32.06 -17.53 -17.99
CA ALA A 132 32.85 -18.37 -17.09
C ALA A 132 33.99 -17.59 -16.45
N THR A 133 34.72 -16.79 -17.23
CA THR A 133 35.80 -15.93 -16.71
C THR A 133 35.27 -15.00 -15.62
N SER A 134 34.22 -14.23 -15.93
CA SER A 134 33.62 -13.31 -14.96
C SER A 134 33.06 -14.04 -13.74
N PHE A 135 32.36 -15.15 -13.95
CA PHE A 135 31.70 -15.90 -12.88
C PHE A 135 32.71 -16.53 -11.91
N PHE A 136 33.76 -17.16 -12.43
CA PHE A 136 34.80 -17.75 -11.59
C PHE A 136 35.62 -16.69 -10.84
N ASP A 137 35.76 -15.49 -11.39
CA ASP A 137 36.37 -14.36 -10.68
C ASP A 137 35.50 -13.92 -9.50
N LEU A 138 34.19 -13.72 -9.71
CA LEU A 138 33.23 -13.38 -8.65
C LEU A 138 33.20 -14.44 -7.53
N LEU A 139 33.26 -15.73 -7.87
CA LEU A 139 33.35 -16.81 -6.88
C LEU A 139 34.63 -16.75 -6.06
N ARG A 140 35.76 -16.42 -6.70
CA ARG A 140 37.08 -16.39 -6.04
C ARG A 140 37.22 -15.18 -5.13
N THR A 141 36.64 -14.03 -5.49
CA THR A 141 36.62 -12.83 -4.66
C THR A 141 35.56 -12.91 -3.56
N GLY A 142 34.63 -13.87 -3.64
CA GLY A 142 33.55 -14.03 -2.68
C GLY A 142 32.42 -13.02 -2.86
N GLU A 143 32.36 -12.33 -4.01
CA GLU A 143 31.38 -11.28 -4.29
C GLU A 143 29.95 -11.79 -4.43
N LEU A 144 29.76 -13.10 -4.61
CA LEU A 144 28.45 -13.75 -4.65
C LEU A 144 27.95 -14.19 -3.26
N ASN A 145 28.79 -14.09 -2.23
CA ASN A 145 28.44 -14.56 -0.88
C ASN A 145 27.25 -13.77 -0.31
N GLY A 146 26.20 -14.49 0.10
CA GLY A 146 24.98 -13.88 0.65
C GLY A 146 24.02 -13.33 -0.41
N HIS A 147 24.38 -13.38 -1.69
CA HIS A 147 23.54 -12.92 -2.81
C HIS A 147 23.10 -14.06 -3.73
N MET A 148 23.91 -15.13 -3.83
CA MET A 148 23.59 -16.36 -4.56
C MET A 148 23.69 -17.58 -3.64
N GLU A 149 22.79 -18.53 -3.82
CA GLU A 149 22.83 -19.81 -3.09
C GLU A 149 24.06 -20.64 -3.50
N ALA A 150 24.68 -21.31 -2.52
CA ALA A 150 25.85 -22.16 -2.78
C ALA A 150 25.53 -23.32 -3.74
N SER A 151 24.31 -23.85 -3.70
CA SER A 151 23.77 -24.85 -4.64
C SER A 151 23.74 -24.31 -6.07
N THR A 152 23.17 -23.12 -6.27
CA THR A 152 23.08 -22.44 -7.57
C THR A 152 24.48 -22.14 -8.11
N ALA A 153 25.34 -21.56 -7.29
CA ALA A 153 26.73 -21.27 -7.64
C ALA A 153 27.51 -22.53 -8.07
N SER A 154 27.40 -23.61 -7.29
CA SER A 154 28.05 -24.89 -7.61
C SER A 154 27.52 -25.50 -8.91
N LYS A 155 26.21 -25.42 -9.14
CA LYS A 155 25.58 -25.95 -10.36
C LYS A 155 26.02 -25.20 -11.61
N VAL A 156 26.01 -23.86 -11.58
CA VAL A 156 26.49 -23.02 -12.68
C VAL A 156 27.97 -23.28 -12.96
N ALA A 157 28.81 -23.36 -11.92
CA ALA A 157 30.23 -23.66 -12.04
C ALA A 157 30.49 -25.00 -12.77
N SER A 158 29.79 -26.08 -12.38
CA SER A 158 29.95 -27.38 -13.02
C SER A 158 29.43 -27.39 -14.46
N LEU A 159 28.26 -26.83 -14.71
CA LEU A 159 27.67 -26.81 -16.05
C LEU A 159 28.52 -26.00 -17.04
N LEU A 160 29.14 -24.89 -16.61
CA LEU A 160 30.11 -24.15 -17.42
C LEU A 160 31.34 -25.00 -17.75
N ARG A 161 31.83 -25.83 -16.81
CA ARG A 161 32.96 -26.74 -17.08
C ARG A 161 32.63 -27.82 -18.10
N PHE A 162 31.41 -28.39 -18.04
CA PHE A 162 30.96 -29.33 -19.07
C PHE A 162 30.76 -28.66 -20.42
N ALA A 163 30.12 -27.48 -20.44
CA ALA A 163 29.85 -26.76 -21.69
C ALA A 163 31.14 -26.31 -22.40
N LEU A 164 32.16 -25.89 -21.65
CA LEU A 164 33.47 -25.50 -22.19
C LEU A 164 34.46 -26.66 -22.33
N GLY A 165 34.00 -27.91 -22.16
CA GLY A 165 34.85 -29.10 -22.33
C GLY A 165 35.98 -29.27 -21.30
N SER A 166 35.96 -28.51 -20.20
CA SER A 166 36.90 -28.69 -19.08
C SER A 166 36.63 -29.99 -18.31
N SER A 167 35.40 -30.48 -18.35
CA SER A 167 34.99 -31.77 -17.80
C SER A 167 34.45 -32.68 -18.91
N PRO A 168 34.81 -33.98 -18.94
CA PRO A 168 34.32 -34.93 -19.94
C PRO A 168 32.83 -35.24 -19.74
N LEU A 169 32.04 -35.31 -20.82
CA LEU A 169 30.59 -35.57 -20.75
C LEU A 169 30.25 -36.93 -20.14
N GLU A 170 31.16 -37.90 -20.19
CA GLU A 170 31.03 -39.21 -19.54
C GLU A 170 30.87 -39.07 -18.02
N ALA A 171 31.44 -38.03 -17.40
CA ALA A 171 31.29 -37.75 -15.97
C ALA A 171 29.94 -37.09 -15.63
N TYR A 172 29.19 -36.59 -16.62
CA TYR A 172 27.94 -35.86 -16.41
C TYR A 172 26.89 -36.70 -15.67
N GLN A 173 26.79 -37.99 -15.99
CA GLN A 173 25.84 -38.90 -15.35
C GLN A 173 26.14 -39.14 -13.88
N ILE A 174 27.41 -39.07 -13.48
CA ILE A 174 27.82 -39.23 -12.08
C ILE A 174 27.34 -38.02 -11.26
N GLU A 175 27.43 -36.81 -11.84
CA GLU A 175 27.13 -35.57 -11.13
C GLU A 175 25.63 -35.20 -11.18
N PHE A 176 24.98 -35.39 -12.33
CA PHE A 176 23.59 -34.97 -12.56
C PHE A 176 22.59 -36.12 -12.72
N GLY A 177 23.04 -37.38 -12.66
CA GLY A 177 22.17 -38.57 -12.68
C GLY A 177 21.54 -38.89 -14.04
N LYS A 178 21.92 -38.20 -15.12
CA LYS A 178 21.43 -38.41 -16.49
C LYS A 178 22.55 -38.34 -17.51
N VAL A 179 22.34 -38.91 -18.69
CA VAL A 179 23.35 -38.89 -19.77
C VAL A 179 23.58 -37.45 -20.24
N GLY A 180 24.85 -37.02 -20.25
CA GLY A 180 25.25 -35.72 -20.76
C GLY A 180 25.38 -35.76 -22.28
N THR A 181 24.57 -34.95 -22.97
CA THR A 181 24.76 -34.61 -24.38
C THR A 181 24.94 -33.10 -24.50
N PRO A 182 25.54 -32.56 -25.57
CA PRO A 182 25.70 -31.12 -25.74
C PRO A 182 24.40 -30.33 -25.57
N ALA A 183 23.29 -30.82 -26.13
CA ALA A 183 21.97 -30.23 -25.96
C ALA A 183 21.50 -30.24 -24.48
N VAL A 184 21.64 -31.37 -23.80
CA VAL A 184 21.26 -31.50 -22.37
C VAL A 184 22.07 -30.55 -21.48
N VAL A 185 23.37 -30.39 -21.76
CA VAL A 185 24.24 -29.47 -21.02
C VAL A 185 23.79 -28.03 -21.21
N LEU A 186 23.47 -27.62 -22.44
CA LEU A 186 22.96 -26.28 -22.73
C LEU A 186 21.62 -26.00 -22.06
N ASP A 187 20.68 -26.95 -22.10
CA ASP A 187 19.38 -26.84 -21.45
C ASP A 187 19.52 -26.68 -19.92
N ASP A 188 20.34 -27.53 -19.29
CA ASP A 188 20.57 -27.48 -17.85
C ASP A 188 21.31 -26.20 -17.45
N LEU A 189 22.26 -25.75 -18.27
CA LEU A 189 22.99 -24.49 -18.07
C LEU A 189 22.05 -23.30 -18.18
N ALA A 190 21.18 -23.23 -19.19
CA ALA A 190 20.19 -22.17 -19.32
C ALA A 190 19.25 -22.11 -18.11
N ALA A 191 18.81 -23.27 -17.60
CA ALA A 191 17.99 -23.34 -16.39
C ALA A 191 18.76 -22.86 -15.15
N ALA A 192 20.03 -23.26 -14.98
CA ALA A 192 20.86 -22.83 -13.85
C ALA A 192 21.19 -21.33 -13.91
N LEU A 193 21.48 -20.79 -15.09
CA LEU A 193 21.70 -19.36 -15.30
C LEU A 193 20.44 -18.57 -15.00
N THR A 194 19.26 -19.06 -15.40
CA THR A 194 17.97 -18.41 -15.08
C THR A 194 17.79 -18.27 -13.57
N LEU A 195 18.01 -19.36 -12.81
CA LEU A 195 17.91 -19.32 -11.35
C LEU A 195 18.92 -18.34 -10.73
N GLY A 196 20.17 -18.37 -11.19
CA GLY A 196 21.20 -17.42 -10.73
C GLY A 196 20.85 -15.96 -11.02
N ILE A 197 20.28 -15.67 -12.19
CA ILE A 197 19.79 -14.34 -12.54
C ILE A 197 18.64 -13.93 -11.62
N GLU A 198 17.67 -14.80 -11.36
CA GLU A 198 16.53 -14.52 -10.48
C GLU A 198 16.97 -14.21 -9.05
N GLU A 199 17.94 -14.96 -8.51
CA GLU A 199 18.50 -14.72 -7.18
C GLU A 199 19.16 -13.33 -7.09
N LEU A 200 20.01 -12.98 -8.07
CA LEU A 200 20.72 -11.70 -8.10
C LEU A 200 19.81 -10.50 -8.42
N THR A 201 18.71 -10.72 -9.16
CA THR A 201 17.74 -9.66 -9.51
C THR A 201 16.74 -9.38 -8.38
N ARG A 202 16.53 -10.36 -7.47
CA ARG A 202 15.54 -10.28 -6.39
C ARG A 202 15.60 -8.99 -5.54
N PRO A 203 16.78 -8.48 -5.13
CA PRO A 203 16.84 -7.26 -4.32
C PRO A 203 16.27 -6.03 -5.02
N ILE A 204 16.58 -5.82 -6.31
CA ILE A 204 16.10 -4.64 -7.05
C ILE A 204 14.60 -4.75 -7.35
N ASP A 205 14.11 -5.96 -7.63
CA ASP A 205 12.68 -6.21 -7.79
C ASP A 205 11.91 -6.00 -6.50
N ALA A 206 12.48 -6.38 -5.34
CA ALA A 206 11.89 -6.09 -4.05
C ALA A 206 11.76 -4.58 -3.81
N ILE A 207 12.79 -3.78 -4.13
CA ILE A 207 12.73 -2.32 -4.04
C ILE A 207 11.65 -1.75 -4.97
N LYS A 208 11.59 -2.21 -6.22
CA LYS A 208 10.57 -1.81 -7.18
C LYS A 208 9.16 -2.15 -6.69
N HIS A 209 8.98 -3.34 -6.12
CA HIS A 209 7.71 -3.77 -5.54
C HIS A 209 7.32 -2.88 -4.35
N GLN A 210 8.24 -2.60 -3.42
CA GLN A 210 8.00 -1.68 -2.30
C GLN A 210 7.65 -0.27 -2.79
N ALA A 211 8.39 0.26 -3.77
CA ALA A 211 8.09 1.56 -4.37
C ALA A 211 6.71 1.57 -5.03
N LYS A 212 6.31 0.48 -5.70
CA LYS A 212 4.95 0.33 -6.23
C LYS A 212 3.91 0.33 -5.11
N THR A 213 4.12 -0.40 -4.04
CA THR A 213 3.20 -0.42 -2.88
C THR A 213 3.02 0.97 -2.25
N VAL A 214 4.09 1.76 -2.18
CA VAL A 214 4.05 3.13 -1.65
C VAL A 214 3.40 4.12 -2.63
N THR A 215 3.72 4.04 -3.92
CA THR A 215 3.25 5.00 -4.95
C THR A 215 1.86 4.68 -5.49
N VAL A 216 1.50 3.40 -5.58
CA VAL A 216 0.14 2.94 -5.96
C VAL A 216 -0.82 3.04 -4.78
N GLY A 217 -0.30 3.28 -3.56
CA GLY A 217 -1.10 3.45 -2.37
C GLY A 217 -1.86 2.18 -2.04
N ILE A 218 -1.27 1.28 -1.25
CA ILE A 218 -2.12 0.44 -0.39
C ILE A 218 -2.83 1.39 0.58
N SER A 219 -4.03 1.75 0.16
CA SER A 219 -5.00 2.55 0.85
C SER A 219 -5.27 1.96 2.23
N ARG A 220 -4.49 2.39 3.23
CA ARG A 220 -4.82 2.27 4.66
C ARG A 220 -6.08 3.07 5.03
N SER A 221 -6.92 3.43 4.05
CA SER A 221 -8.22 4.06 4.28
C SER A 221 -9.20 3.09 4.91
N ASP A 222 -9.16 1.80 4.56
CA ASP A 222 -10.31 0.92 4.83
C ASP A 222 -10.48 0.60 6.32
N GLU A 223 -9.37 0.41 7.04
CA GLU A 223 -9.39 0.22 8.50
C GLU A 223 -9.79 1.52 9.22
N THR A 224 -9.28 2.67 8.76
CA THR A 224 -9.66 3.97 9.32
C THR A 224 -11.13 4.34 9.07
N LEU A 225 -11.73 3.87 7.98
CA LEU A 225 -13.14 4.12 7.67
C LEU A 225 -14.07 3.38 8.64
N LEU A 226 -13.67 2.20 9.13
CA LEU A 226 -14.39 1.47 10.17
C LEU A 226 -14.20 2.09 11.55
N ASP A 227 -13.14 2.87 11.75
CA ASP A 227 -12.85 3.58 12.99
C ASP A 227 -13.59 4.91 13.14
N ALA A 228 -14.13 5.48 12.06
CA ALA A 228 -14.96 6.68 12.09
C ALA A 228 -16.17 6.47 13.03
N ALA A 229 -16.52 7.49 13.82
CA ALA A 229 -17.50 7.33 14.89
C ALA A 229 -18.89 6.95 14.35
N LEU A 230 -19.32 7.57 13.25
CA LEU A 230 -20.58 7.24 12.59
C LEU A 230 -20.58 5.83 11.98
N SER A 231 -19.45 5.37 11.42
CA SER A 231 -19.32 3.99 10.94
C SER A 231 -19.45 2.98 12.08
N ARG A 232 -18.81 3.24 13.22
CA ARG A 232 -18.95 2.41 14.43
C ARG A 232 -20.39 2.39 14.92
N ALA A 233 -21.07 3.52 14.96
CA ALA A 233 -22.47 3.59 15.38
C ALA A 233 -23.40 2.73 14.49
N VAL A 234 -23.13 2.63 13.19
CA VAL A 234 -23.87 1.73 12.27
C VAL A 234 -23.61 0.26 12.60
N LEU A 235 -22.35 -0.10 12.89
CA LEU A 235 -21.97 -1.47 13.27
C LEU A 235 -22.55 -1.87 14.63
N ASP A 236 -22.50 -0.97 15.61
CA ASP A 236 -23.05 -1.17 16.95
C ASP A 236 -24.58 -1.28 16.94
N ALA A 237 -25.23 -0.63 15.96
CA ALA A 237 -26.65 -0.81 15.65
C ALA A 237 -26.99 -2.19 15.02
N GLY A 238 -25.98 -3.04 14.80
CA GLY A 238 -26.11 -4.42 14.34
C GLY A 238 -26.03 -4.60 12.83
N ALA A 239 -25.60 -3.59 12.07
CA ALA A 239 -25.36 -3.73 10.64
C ALA A 239 -24.17 -4.70 10.39
N PRO A 240 -24.31 -5.71 9.50
CA PRO A 240 -23.23 -6.63 9.21
C PRO A 240 -22.12 -5.94 8.43
N ARG A 241 -20.86 -6.13 8.85
CA ARG A 241 -19.68 -5.53 8.19
C ARG A 241 -19.62 -5.86 6.70
N ASP A 242 -19.96 -7.10 6.33
CA ASP A 242 -19.97 -7.60 4.96
C ASP A 242 -21.12 -7.05 4.09
N ARG A 243 -22.02 -6.23 4.68
CA ARG A 243 -23.14 -5.61 3.97
C ARG A 243 -23.04 -4.09 3.86
N LEU A 244 -21.94 -3.49 4.31
CA LEU A 244 -21.67 -2.08 4.12
C LEU A 244 -20.73 -1.90 2.94
N SER A 245 -21.19 -1.21 1.90
CA SER A 245 -20.33 -0.91 0.75
C SER A 245 -19.22 0.08 1.15
N TYR A 246 -18.09 0.01 0.46
CA TYR A 246 -17.00 0.99 0.63
C TYR A 246 -17.49 2.43 0.44
N ALA A 247 -18.37 2.67 -0.54
CA ALA A 247 -18.96 3.98 -0.79
C ALA A 247 -19.81 4.48 0.39
N SER A 248 -20.57 3.59 1.04
CA SER A 248 -21.31 3.92 2.26
C SER A 248 -20.37 4.27 3.41
N LEU A 249 -19.34 3.45 3.68
CA LEU A 249 -18.37 3.71 4.75
C LEU A 249 -17.61 5.03 4.55
N ARG A 250 -17.19 5.31 3.33
CA ARG A 250 -16.56 6.59 2.99
C ARG A 250 -17.50 7.77 3.21
N THR A 251 -18.76 7.66 2.76
CA THR A 251 -19.76 8.71 2.98
C THR A 251 -20.01 8.94 4.47
N LEU A 252 -20.01 7.89 5.29
CA LEU A 252 -20.19 8.01 6.74
C LEU A 252 -19.00 8.71 7.40
N ALA A 253 -17.77 8.37 7.01
CA ALA A 253 -16.57 9.07 7.50
C ALA A 253 -16.56 10.55 7.10
N ASP A 254 -16.96 10.87 5.87
CA ASP A 254 -17.05 12.25 5.39
C ASP A 254 -18.19 13.03 6.08
N LEU A 255 -19.27 12.35 6.50
CA LEU A 255 -20.38 12.96 7.26
C LEU A 255 -20.07 13.16 8.74
N ASP A 256 -19.12 12.41 9.32
CA ASP A 256 -18.80 12.40 10.75
C ASP A 256 -18.63 13.80 11.37
N PRO A 257 -17.92 14.76 10.74
CA PRO A 257 -17.76 16.10 11.29
C PRO A 257 -19.08 16.88 11.45
N ALA A 258 -20.13 16.52 10.70
CA ALA A 258 -21.45 17.14 10.78
C ALA A 258 -22.32 16.56 11.91
N ILE A 259 -21.89 15.48 12.57
CA ILE A 259 -22.63 14.79 13.61
C ILE A 259 -22.07 15.19 14.98
N ASP A 260 -22.91 15.76 15.83
CA ASP A 260 -22.59 16.06 17.23
C ASP A 260 -22.81 14.81 18.12
N GLU A 261 -23.95 14.12 17.93
CA GLU A 261 -24.31 12.96 18.74
C GLU A 261 -25.20 11.98 17.96
N VAL A 262 -25.00 10.66 18.18
CA VAL A 262 -25.94 9.61 17.76
C VAL A 262 -26.90 9.27 18.90
N LEU A 263 -28.16 9.65 18.75
CA LEU A 263 -29.20 9.57 19.79
C LEU A 263 -29.89 8.19 19.87
N GLY A 264 -29.78 7.38 18.82
CA GLY A 264 -30.37 6.06 18.74
C GLY A 264 -30.37 5.49 17.33
N HIS A 265 -30.94 4.30 17.18
CA HIS A 265 -31.05 3.63 15.90
C HIS A 265 -32.34 2.84 15.73
N THR A 266 -32.74 2.62 14.48
CA THR A 266 -33.69 1.57 14.10
C THR A 266 -33.13 0.81 12.92
N ARG A 267 -33.04 -0.52 13.05
CA ARG A 267 -32.58 -1.39 11.98
C ARG A 267 -33.76 -2.13 11.35
N TYR A 268 -33.78 -2.17 10.03
CA TYR A 268 -34.80 -2.83 9.22
C TYR A 268 -34.18 -3.95 8.39
N ARG A 269 -34.91 -5.05 8.25
CA ARG A 269 -34.74 -6.03 7.19
C ARG A 269 -35.62 -5.65 6.02
N ILE A 270 -35.06 -5.67 4.82
CA ILE A 270 -35.81 -5.45 3.59
C ILE A 270 -36.10 -6.81 2.94
N GLU A 271 -37.36 -7.03 2.59
CA GLU A 271 -37.85 -8.25 1.95
C GLU A 271 -38.62 -7.90 0.67
N GLY A 272 -38.55 -8.76 -0.36
CA GLY A 272 -39.29 -8.56 -1.61
C GLY A 272 -38.71 -7.51 -2.56
N MET A 273 -37.46 -7.09 -2.37
CA MET A 273 -36.72 -6.23 -3.31
C MET A 273 -35.76 -7.08 -4.14
N ASP A 274 -35.76 -6.88 -5.46
CA ASP A 274 -34.86 -7.55 -6.39
C ASP A 274 -33.67 -6.65 -6.80
N VAL A 275 -32.90 -7.08 -7.81
CA VAL A 275 -31.69 -6.37 -8.29
C VAL A 275 -32.04 -5.07 -9.02
N ASP A 276 -33.20 -4.99 -9.67
CA ASP A 276 -33.65 -3.80 -10.39
C ASP A 276 -34.43 -2.84 -9.48
N GLY A 277 -34.77 -3.30 -8.27
CA GLY A 277 -35.56 -2.56 -7.30
C GLY A 277 -37.06 -2.61 -7.57
N ASP A 278 -37.49 -3.51 -8.47
CA ASP A 278 -38.88 -3.73 -8.85
C ASP A 278 -39.48 -4.85 -7.97
N GLY A 279 -40.48 -4.51 -7.16
CA GLY A 279 -41.16 -5.48 -6.29
C GLY A 279 -41.99 -4.84 -5.18
N ASP A 280 -42.86 -5.64 -4.56
CA ASP A 280 -43.63 -5.26 -3.36
C ASP A 280 -42.72 -5.29 -2.11
N ALA A 281 -41.69 -4.44 -2.10
CA ALA A 281 -40.70 -4.40 -1.04
C ALA A 281 -41.32 -3.99 0.30
N THR A 282 -40.94 -4.69 1.37
CA THR A 282 -41.37 -4.42 2.74
C THR A 282 -40.19 -4.22 3.68
N ALA A 283 -40.40 -3.45 4.74
CA ALA A 283 -39.40 -3.14 5.76
C ALA A 283 -39.87 -3.60 7.14
N VAL A 284 -39.20 -4.62 7.68
CA VAL A 284 -39.49 -5.20 8.99
C VAL A 284 -38.46 -4.73 10.01
N VAL A 285 -38.89 -4.21 11.15
CA VAL A 285 -37.99 -3.76 12.21
C VAL A 285 -37.32 -4.98 12.85
N VAL A 286 -35.99 -4.97 12.90
CA VAL A 286 -35.16 -6.03 13.49
C VAL A 286 -34.64 -5.63 14.87
N ASP A 287 -34.25 -4.36 15.03
CA ASP A 287 -33.69 -3.86 16.29
C ASP A 287 -33.94 -2.35 16.47
N ARG A 288 -33.95 -1.89 17.74
CA ARG A 288 -34.07 -0.48 18.12
C ARG A 288 -33.23 -0.14 19.36
N GLY A 289 -32.48 0.96 19.28
CA GLY A 289 -31.69 1.51 20.39
C GLY A 289 -31.94 2.99 20.64
N GLY A 290 -31.52 3.45 21.83
CA GLY A 290 -31.63 4.86 22.23
C GLY A 290 -33.05 5.41 22.20
N ILE A 291 -33.21 6.64 21.70
CA ILE A 291 -34.50 7.32 21.64
C ILE A 291 -35.54 6.58 20.77
N SER A 292 -35.10 5.72 19.84
CA SER A 292 -35.97 4.99 18.92
C SER A 292 -36.84 3.93 19.57
N ARG A 293 -36.50 3.47 20.78
CA ARG A 293 -37.33 2.51 21.54
C ARG A 293 -38.72 3.07 21.84
N ASN A 294 -38.82 4.39 22.00
CA ASN A 294 -40.06 5.08 22.36
C ASN A 294 -40.75 5.76 21.17
N ILE A 295 -40.26 5.57 19.94
CA ILE A 295 -40.85 6.13 18.71
C ILE A 295 -41.68 5.06 18.02
N ALA A 296 -42.96 5.33 17.77
CA ALA A 296 -43.80 4.44 16.96
C ALA A 296 -43.34 4.47 15.49
N SER A 297 -42.97 3.32 14.91
CA SER A 297 -42.58 3.26 13.50
C SER A 297 -43.82 3.12 12.62
N ARG A 298 -43.89 3.87 11.52
CA ARG A 298 -44.98 3.73 10.54
C ARG A 298 -45.05 2.34 9.93
N THR A 299 -43.91 1.65 9.86
CA THR A 299 -43.81 0.27 9.38
C THR A 299 -44.53 -0.72 10.29
N ASP A 300 -44.78 -0.37 11.55
CA ASP A 300 -45.49 -1.24 12.50
C ASP A 300 -46.98 -1.39 12.11
N ARG A 301 -47.52 -0.46 11.32
CA ARG A 301 -48.91 -0.48 10.81
C ARG A 301 -49.01 -0.79 9.32
N ASN A 302 -48.01 -0.39 8.53
CA ASN A 302 -47.94 -0.70 7.10
C ASN A 302 -46.48 -0.97 6.70
N PRO A 303 -46.12 -2.24 6.43
CA PRO A 303 -44.73 -2.61 6.20
C PRO A 303 -44.22 -2.23 4.81
N THR A 304 -45.05 -1.72 3.90
CA THR A 304 -44.61 -1.36 2.54
C THR A 304 -43.51 -0.31 2.56
N LEU A 305 -42.40 -0.59 1.87
CA LEU A 305 -41.25 0.29 1.76
C LEU A 305 -41.60 1.47 0.83
N LYS A 306 -41.77 2.67 1.39
CA LYS A 306 -42.12 3.89 0.63
C LYS A 306 -41.28 5.10 1.07
N GLY A 307 -41.27 6.12 0.21
CA GLY A 307 -40.62 7.41 0.48
C GLY A 307 -39.09 7.30 0.54
N THR A 308 -38.45 8.07 1.43
CA THR A 308 -36.98 8.16 1.51
C THR A 308 -36.32 6.80 1.77
N LYS A 309 -36.94 5.91 2.53
CA LYS A 309 -36.40 4.56 2.78
C LYS A 309 -36.36 3.72 1.50
N HIS A 310 -37.39 3.82 0.67
CA HIS A 310 -37.42 3.17 -0.65
C HIS A 310 -36.34 3.73 -1.56
N GLN A 311 -36.22 5.07 -1.61
CA GLN A 311 -35.21 5.72 -2.43
C GLN A 311 -33.78 5.34 -2.02
N VAL A 312 -33.49 5.25 -0.72
CA VAL A 312 -32.19 4.78 -0.20
C VAL A 312 -31.92 3.34 -0.58
N ALA A 313 -32.93 2.46 -0.47
CA ALA A 313 -32.80 1.06 -0.83
C ALA A 313 -32.55 0.86 -2.34
N LEU A 314 -33.20 1.68 -3.18
CA LEU A 314 -33.03 1.68 -4.63
C LEU A 314 -31.66 2.25 -5.05
N GLU A 315 -31.30 3.44 -4.55
CA GLU A 315 -30.05 4.13 -4.91
C GLU A 315 -28.81 3.51 -4.25
N ARG A 316 -28.99 2.70 -3.20
CA ARG A 316 -27.90 2.04 -2.44
C ARG A 316 -26.86 3.02 -1.92
N ARG A 317 -27.32 4.23 -1.55
CA ARG A 317 -26.50 5.34 -1.07
C ARG A 317 -26.99 5.84 0.27
N VAL A 318 -26.06 6.33 1.10
CA VAL A 318 -26.37 6.93 2.40
C VAL A 318 -27.11 8.24 2.20
N PHE A 319 -28.20 8.44 2.93
CA PHE A 319 -29.00 9.67 2.90
C PHE A 319 -29.10 10.27 4.30
N VAL A 320 -28.96 11.59 4.38
CA VAL A 320 -29.38 12.39 5.53
C VAL A 320 -30.76 12.96 5.19
N ALA A 321 -31.73 12.74 6.07
CA ALA A 321 -33.10 13.19 5.87
C ALA A 321 -33.70 13.75 7.15
N ARG A 322 -34.65 14.67 7.01
CA ARG A 322 -35.44 15.21 8.12
C ARG A 322 -36.83 14.58 8.13
N GLY A 323 -37.24 14.05 9.27
CA GLY A 323 -38.52 13.38 9.45
C GLY A 323 -39.69 14.34 9.25
N ARG A 324 -40.57 14.07 8.27
CA ARG A 324 -41.72 14.95 7.98
C ARG A 324 -42.74 15.10 9.11
N SER A 325 -42.77 14.18 10.08
CA SER A 325 -43.74 14.20 11.19
C SER A 325 -43.18 14.63 12.53
N ASP A 326 -41.87 14.49 12.73
CA ASP A 326 -41.20 14.67 14.01
C ASP A 326 -39.97 15.58 13.93
N ASP A 327 -39.65 16.07 12.73
CA ASP A 327 -38.59 17.04 12.43
C ASP A 327 -37.17 16.59 12.80
N ARG A 328 -37.01 15.31 13.15
CA ARG A 328 -35.75 14.69 13.56
C ARG A 328 -34.87 14.37 12.37
N THR A 329 -33.58 14.60 12.50
CA THR A 329 -32.58 14.21 11.48
C THR A 329 -32.23 12.74 11.63
N VAL A 330 -32.21 12.04 10.50
CA VAL A 330 -31.79 10.65 10.42
C VAL A 330 -30.75 10.45 9.32
N VAL A 331 -29.74 9.65 9.62
CA VAL A 331 -28.82 9.08 8.61
C VAL A 331 -29.32 7.68 8.27
N ILE A 332 -29.68 7.45 7.01
CA ILE A 332 -30.22 6.20 6.51
C ILE A 332 -29.13 5.49 5.71
N VAL A 333 -28.70 4.33 6.19
CA VAL A 333 -27.57 3.56 5.64
C VAL A 333 -28.09 2.25 5.05
N PRO A 334 -27.85 1.98 3.76
CA PRO A 334 -28.26 0.72 3.14
C PRO A 334 -27.29 -0.43 3.45
N GLU A 335 -27.85 -1.58 3.80
CA GLU A 335 -27.14 -2.86 3.94
C GLU A 335 -27.33 -3.67 2.66
N VAL A 336 -26.30 -3.76 1.83
CA VAL A 336 -26.35 -4.33 0.47
C VAL A 336 -25.60 -5.64 0.41
N LYS A 337 -26.20 -6.66 -0.21
CA LYS A 337 -25.56 -7.94 -0.52
C LYS A 337 -25.95 -8.36 -1.93
N ASP A 338 -24.98 -8.83 -2.72
CA ASP A 338 -25.19 -9.28 -4.11
C ASP A 338 -25.95 -8.24 -4.96
N ASN A 339 -25.62 -6.96 -4.76
CA ASN A 339 -26.25 -5.81 -5.41
C ASN A 339 -27.75 -5.61 -5.08
N VAL A 340 -28.25 -6.22 -3.99
CA VAL A 340 -29.62 -6.06 -3.48
C VAL A 340 -29.58 -5.46 -2.07
N THR A 341 -30.44 -4.49 -1.78
CA THR A 341 -30.58 -3.94 -0.42
C THR A 341 -31.35 -4.94 0.45
N THR A 342 -30.65 -5.54 1.41
CA THR A 342 -31.20 -6.54 2.35
C THR A 342 -31.59 -5.95 3.70
N GLY A 343 -31.17 -4.72 3.99
CA GLY A 343 -31.47 -4.03 5.24
C GLY A 343 -31.25 -2.54 5.14
N LEU A 344 -31.77 -1.81 6.13
CA LEU A 344 -31.54 -0.38 6.31
C LEU A 344 -31.24 -0.11 7.78
N THR A 345 -30.16 0.58 8.08
CA THR A 345 -29.86 1.09 9.42
C THR A 345 -30.10 2.60 9.46
N LEU A 346 -31.03 3.03 10.32
CA LEU A 346 -31.40 4.43 10.49
C LEU A 346 -30.85 4.92 11.82
N LEU A 347 -29.88 5.84 11.79
CA LEU A 347 -29.35 6.50 12.97
C LEU A 347 -30.09 7.81 13.19
N GLN A 348 -30.66 8.02 14.38
CA GLN A 348 -31.16 9.33 14.80
C GLN A 348 -29.97 10.14 15.30
N VAL A 349 -29.75 11.31 14.72
CA VAL A 349 -28.56 12.11 14.99
C VAL A 349 -28.92 13.53 15.39
N LYS A 350 -28.09 14.10 16.28
CA LYS A 350 -27.99 15.54 16.47
C LYS A 350 -26.86 16.03 15.58
N LEU A 351 -27.15 17.03 14.74
CA LEU A 351 -26.13 17.65 13.89
C LEU A 351 -25.36 18.70 14.69
N ALA A 352 -24.12 18.97 14.29
CA ALA A 352 -23.36 20.10 14.80
C ALA A 352 -24.11 21.42 14.55
N ASP A 353 -24.03 22.35 15.51
CA ASP A 353 -24.69 23.65 15.39
C ASP A 353 -24.05 24.51 14.29
N GLU A 354 -22.71 24.45 14.18
CA GLU A 354 -21.92 25.18 13.19
C GLU A 354 -20.79 24.30 12.63
N LEU A 355 -20.38 24.57 11.39
CA LEU A 355 -19.20 23.97 10.78
C LEU A 355 -18.27 25.08 10.28
N SER A 356 -16.96 24.88 10.43
CA SER A 356 -16.01 25.73 9.71
C SER A 356 -16.23 25.60 8.19
N PRO A 357 -15.96 26.64 7.37
CA PRO A 357 -16.11 26.55 5.92
C PRO A 357 -15.37 25.35 5.30
N GLY A 358 -14.17 25.03 5.80
CA GLY A 358 -13.40 23.88 5.35
C GLY A 358 -14.07 22.54 5.70
N ALA A 359 -14.61 22.41 6.92
CA ALA A 359 -15.35 21.22 7.33
C ALA A 359 -16.65 21.04 6.53
N ALA A 360 -17.42 22.13 6.36
CA ALA A 360 -18.64 22.12 5.55
C ALA A 360 -18.36 21.71 4.10
N ARG A 361 -17.27 22.22 3.50
CA ARG A 361 -16.81 21.80 2.17
C ARG A 361 -16.49 20.31 2.12
N GLY A 362 -15.69 19.80 3.08
CA GLY A 362 -15.33 18.38 3.14
C GLY A 362 -16.56 17.46 3.21
N VAL A 363 -17.46 17.77 4.14
CA VAL A 363 -18.74 17.06 4.32
C VAL A 363 -19.56 17.03 3.03
N LEU A 364 -19.73 18.18 2.36
CA LEU A 364 -20.53 18.28 1.14
C LEU A 364 -19.86 17.64 -0.09
N GLN A 365 -18.53 17.54 -0.12
CA GLN A 365 -17.81 16.84 -1.17
C GLN A 365 -18.01 15.33 -1.07
N GLY A 366 -17.92 14.79 0.15
CA GLY A 366 -18.12 13.36 0.43
C GLY A 366 -19.58 12.93 0.40
N TYR A 367 -20.50 13.82 0.80
CA TYR A 367 -21.93 13.53 0.81
C TYR A 367 -22.62 13.95 -0.49
N ARG A 368 -22.89 12.95 -1.36
CA ARG A 368 -23.63 13.07 -2.64
C ARG A 368 -23.10 14.16 -3.59
N HIS A 369 -21.82 14.52 -3.49
CA HIS A 369 -21.18 15.58 -4.28
C HIS A 369 -21.96 16.90 -4.26
N ARG A 370 -22.59 17.21 -3.12
CA ARG A 370 -23.41 18.42 -2.98
C ARG A 370 -22.58 19.69 -3.12
N TYR A 371 -21.29 19.67 -2.74
CA TYR A 371 -20.42 20.84 -2.88
C TYR A 371 -20.33 21.34 -4.32
N SER A 372 -20.02 20.43 -5.26
CA SER A 372 -19.93 20.80 -6.68
C SER A 372 -21.29 21.23 -7.21
N ALA A 373 -22.37 20.52 -6.84
CA ALA A 373 -23.70 20.88 -7.29
C ALA A 373 -24.15 22.27 -6.82
N VAL A 374 -23.91 22.63 -5.55
CA VAL A 374 -24.21 23.97 -5.01
C VAL A 374 -23.33 25.02 -5.67
N ARG A 375 -22.02 24.78 -5.76
CA ARG A 375 -21.09 25.72 -6.39
C ARG A 375 -21.51 26.01 -7.82
N ASP A 376 -21.79 24.98 -8.61
CA ASP A 376 -22.14 25.14 -10.02
C ASP A 376 -23.50 25.86 -10.18
N ALA A 377 -24.48 25.58 -9.31
CA ALA A 377 -25.76 26.31 -9.28
C ALA A 377 -25.61 27.79 -8.88
N VAL A 378 -24.73 28.10 -7.93
CA VAL A 378 -24.44 29.49 -7.55
C VAL A 378 -23.72 30.23 -8.68
N MET A 379 -22.70 29.60 -9.27
CA MET A 379 -21.88 30.19 -10.35
C MET A 379 -22.67 30.39 -11.66
N GLU A 380 -23.88 29.83 -11.78
CA GLU A 380 -24.80 30.14 -12.87
C GLU A 380 -25.32 31.59 -12.81
N THR A 381 -25.42 32.16 -11.60
CA THR A 381 -26.02 33.48 -11.37
C THR A 381 -25.04 34.48 -10.74
N GLU A 382 -24.10 34.02 -9.93
CA GLU A 382 -23.13 34.84 -9.20
C GLU A 382 -21.72 34.73 -9.83
N PRO A 383 -20.92 35.81 -9.85
CA PRO A 383 -19.60 35.81 -10.48
C PRO A 383 -18.54 35.00 -9.71
N THR A 384 -18.76 34.77 -8.41
CA THR A 384 -17.82 34.04 -7.54
C THR A 384 -18.55 33.23 -6.49
N PHE A 385 -18.03 32.04 -6.17
CA PHE A 385 -18.54 31.23 -5.06
C PHE A 385 -17.89 31.63 -3.74
N ARG A 386 -18.69 32.22 -2.85
CA ARG A 386 -18.25 32.60 -1.50
C ARG A 386 -18.24 31.39 -0.56
N GLU A 387 -17.07 30.77 -0.39
CA GLU A 387 -16.91 29.60 0.50
C GLU A 387 -17.17 29.94 1.98
N ASP A 388 -16.95 31.18 2.40
CA ASP A 388 -17.20 31.64 3.78
C ASP A 388 -18.67 31.50 4.20
N LEU A 389 -19.60 31.61 3.24
CA LEU A 389 -21.03 31.45 3.48
C LEU A 389 -21.41 30.01 3.86
N LEU A 390 -20.59 29.01 3.53
CA LEU A 390 -20.85 27.62 3.93
C LEU A 390 -20.86 27.48 5.45
N GLY A 391 -19.98 28.18 6.16
CA GLY A 391 -19.93 28.15 7.62
C GLY A 391 -21.06 28.94 8.30
N GLN A 392 -21.85 29.70 7.53
CA GLN A 392 -22.96 30.51 8.04
C GLN A 392 -24.32 29.82 7.84
N GLN A 393 -24.35 28.68 7.15
CA GLN A 393 -25.58 27.94 6.92
C GLN A 393 -25.81 26.90 8.03
N PRO A 394 -27.08 26.68 8.44
CA PRO A 394 -27.40 25.54 9.29
C PRO A 394 -26.95 24.22 8.65
N VAL A 395 -26.28 23.37 9.40
CA VAL A 395 -25.77 22.07 8.91
C VAL A 395 -26.89 21.19 8.36
N ALA A 396 -28.07 21.22 8.98
CA ALA A 396 -29.25 20.52 8.49
C ALA A 396 -29.64 20.96 7.07
N ASP A 397 -29.56 22.25 6.80
CA ASP A 397 -29.94 22.83 5.51
C ASP A 397 -28.92 22.46 4.43
N LEU A 398 -27.63 22.53 4.76
CA LEU A 398 -26.54 22.09 3.88
C LEU A 398 -26.74 20.65 3.40
N LEU A 399 -27.19 19.75 4.28
CA LEU A 399 -27.36 18.33 3.98
C LEU A 399 -28.72 17.97 3.36
N THR A 400 -29.78 18.73 3.64
CA THR A 400 -31.15 18.28 3.30
C THR A 400 -31.91 19.16 2.32
N LEU A 401 -31.57 20.45 2.17
CA LEU A 401 -32.29 21.31 1.22
C LEU A 401 -32.02 20.91 -0.23
N PRO A 402 -32.98 21.15 -1.14
CA PRO A 402 -32.72 21.13 -2.57
C PRO A 402 -31.55 22.06 -2.94
N ILE A 403 -30.78 21.66 -3.95
CA ILE A 403 -29.56 22.40 -4.35
C ILE A 403 -29.90 23.84 -4.75
N ASN A 404 -30.99 24.06 -5.49
CA ASN A 404 -31.39 25.40 -5.94
C ASN A 404 -31.82 26.29 -4.77
N ASP A 405 -32.63 25.77 -3.84
CA ASP A 405 -33.05 26.50 -2.64
C ASP A 405 -31.86 26.91 -1.76
N LEU A 406 -30.83 26.04 -1.70
CA LEU A 406 -29.60 26.34 -0.98
C LEU A 406 -28.73 27.36 -1.73
N ALA A 407 -28.62 27.24 -3.06
CA ALA A 407 -27.89 28.16 -3.91
C ALA A 407 -28.49 29.58 -3.88
N ASP A 408 -29.81 29.72 -3.76
CA ASP A 408 -30.47 31.02 -3.64
C ASP A 408 -30.00 31.83 -2.41
N ARG A 409 -29.44 31.17 -1.39
CA ARG A 409 -28.86 31.85 -0.21
C ARG A 409 -27.49 32.49 -0.47
N TRP A 410 -26.88 32.21 -1.62
CA TRP A 410 -25.66 32.88 -2.09
C TRP A 410 -25.95 34.14 -2.90
N ARG A 411 -27.23 34.41 -3.24
CA ARG A 411 -27.60 35.63 -3.94
C ARG A 411 -27.36 36.82 -3.04
N VAL A 412 -26.49 37.72 -3.47
CA VAL A 412 -26.33 39.02 -2.85
C VAL A 412 -27.40 39.91 -3.47
N GLY A 413 -28.39 40.30 -2.66
CA GLY A 413 -29.45 41.21 -3.09
C GLY A 413 -28.93 42.57 -3.57
#